data_AF-A0A7L0R1V1-F1
#
_entry.id   AF-A0A7L0R1V1-F1
#
_cell.length_a   1.000
_cell.length_b   1.000
_cell.length_c   1.000
_cell.angle_alpha   90.00
_cell.angle_beta   90.00
_cell.angle_gamma   90.00
#
_symmetry.space_group_name_H-M   'P 1'
#
loop_
_entity.id
_entity.type
_entity.pdbx_description
1 polymer ?
#
loop_
_entity_poly.entity_id
_entity_poly.type
_entity_poly.pdbx_seq_one_letter_code
_entity_poly.pdbx_strand_id
1 'polypeptide(L)'
;MEGPWVGNWRPHPRRGPILAEFSTPGPKYWLPGLTGHMAHDPTRDRAPAYSFRGTKAPSTDSCSPGPRYFIHPSITKTGKYMPPSAHMMGRSKSKIEVTPGPSDYLTDRANKHVFHTSPSNHMVFRPKDLKRFRTPGPGTYTLPRIMGPNTAYTRAEPCYSMKGKSQYQSCFQDVAKTPGPAAFAKVDLDVYKTRAPKFSM
;
A
#
# COMPACT_ATOMS: atom_id res chain seq x y z
N MET A 1 -52.60 38.54 20.08
CA MET A 1 -51.58 37.48 20.20
C MET A 1 -50.33 38.12 20.78
N GLU A 2 -50.14 38.01 22.09
CA GLU A 2 -48.99 38.57 22.79
C GLU A 2 -47.78 37.63 22.60
N GLY A 3 -46.68 38.17 22.09
CA GLY A 3 -45.46 37.41 21.80
C GLY A 3 -44.65 37.10 23.08
N PRO A 4 -43.79 36.06 23.05
CA PRO A 4 -43.02 35.62 24.21
C PRO A 4 -41.98 36.66 24.64
N TRP A 5 -41.82 36.80 25.96
CA TRP A 5 -40.99 37.79 26.65
C TRP A 5 -39.50 37.39 26.62
N VAL A 6 -38.59 38.33 26.29
CA VAL A 6 -37.14 38.15 26.38
C VAL A 6 -36.52 39.31 27.16
N GLY A 7 -36.51 39.22 28.49
CA GLY A 7 -35.82 40.16 29.39
C GLY A 7 -36.37 41.61 29.41
N ASN A 8 -35.55 42.53 29.92
CA ASN A 8 -35.94 43.92 30.22
C ASN A 8 -36.06 44.84 28.98
N TRP A 9 -35.92 44.30 27.77
CA TRP A 9 -35.94 45.08 26.53
C TRP A 9 -37.19 44.75 25.72
N ARG A 10 -38.00 45.78 25.41
CA ARG A 10 -39.14 45.65 24.48
C ARG A 10 -38.72 46.14 23.08
N PRO A 11 -38.76 45.29 22.04
CA PRO A 11 -38.64 45.77 20.67
C PRO A 11 -39.79 46.74 20.41
N HIS A 12 -39.48 47.94 19.91
CA HIS A 12 -40.51 48.93 19.61
C HIS A 12 -41.41 48.41 18.47
N PRO A 13 -42.75 48.45 18.63
CA PRO A 13 -43.64 48.09 17.54
C PRO A 13 -43.41 49.05 16.37
N ARG A 14 -43.25 48.49 15.16
CA ARG A 14 -43.10 49.26 13.92
C ARG A 14 -44.30 50.22 13.77
N ARG A 15 -44.01 51.51 13.55
CA ARG A 15 -45.00 52.61 13.53
C ARG A 15 -45.93 52.61 12.31
N GLY A 16 -45.67 51.76 11.32
CA GLY A 16 -46.42 51.62 10.08
C GLY A 16 -45.60 50.87 9.03
N PRO A 17 -46.18 50.58 7.86
CA PRO A 17 -45.46 49.96 6.75
C PRO A 17 -44.41 50.92 6.19
N ILE A 18 -43.22 50.40 5.89
CA ILE A 18 -42.13 51.15 5.26
C ILE A 18 -42.18 50.97 3.75
N LEU A 19 -41.72 51.96 2.97
CA LEU A 19 -41.78 51.93 1.49
C LEU A 19 -41.13 50.69 0.86
N ALA A 20 -40.16 50.06 1.52
CA ALA A 20 -39.53 48.82 1.07
C ALA A 20 -40.45 47.58 1.12
N GLU A 21 -41.55 47.63 1.89
CA GLU A 21 -42.57 46.57 1.93
C GLU A 21 -43.55 46.68 0.75
N PHE A 22 -43.61 47.84 0.08
CA PHE A 22 -44.41 48.00 -1.12
C PHE A 22 -43.56 47.60 -2.32
N SER A 23 -43.89 46.46 -2.94
CA SER A 23 -43.38 46.11 -4.27
C SER A 23 -43.98 47.05 -5.32
N THR A 24 -43.53 48.30 -5.30
CA THR A 24 -43.79 49.23 -6.39
C THR A 24 -43.08 48.69 -7.64
N PRO A 25 -43.66 48.81 -8.84
CA PRO A 25 -42.97 48.54 -10.09
C PRO A 25 -41.96 49.67 -10.37
N GLY A 26 -41.09 49.97 -9.40
CA GLY A 26 -39.92 50.78 -9.62
C GLY A 26 -38.97 50.04 -10.57
N PRO A 27 -38.15 50.75 -11.34
CA PRO A 27 -37.33 50.13 -12.37
C PRO A 27 -36.37 49.13 -11.72
N LYS A 28 -36.71 47.84 -11.86
CA LYS A 28 -35.83 46.72 -11.52
C LYS A 28 -34.79 46.61 -12.62
N TYR A 29 -33.84 47.54 -12.64
CA TYR A 29 -32.67 47.42 -13.50
C TYR A 29 -31.97 46.12 -13.09
N TRP A 30 -31.98 45.13 -13.98
CA TRP A 30 -31.29 43.87 -13.78
C TRP A 30 -29.79 44.15 -13.89
N LEU A 31 -29.20 44.67 -12.81
CA LEU A 31 -27.78 44.91 -12.76
C LEU A 31 -27.06 43.55 -12.82
N PRO A 32 -26.07 43.39 -13.71
CA PRO A 32 -25.27 42.18 -13.75
C PRO A 32 -24.61 41.94 -12.38
N GLY A 33 -24.52 40.68 -11.98
CA GLY A 33 -23.90 40.30 -10.72
C GLY A 33 -22.41 40.63 -10.74
N LEU A 34 -21.86 41.01 -9.60
CA LEU A 34 -20.41 41.22 -9.43
C LEU A 34 -19.68 39.96 -8.94
N THR A 35 -20.42 38.85 -8.82
CA THR A 35 -19.93 37.60 -8.25
C THR A 35 -20.03 36.48 -9.29
N GLY A 36 -18.93 35.76 -9.48
CA GLY A 36 -18.84 34.66 -10.45
C GLY A 36 -18.36 35.09 -11.84
N HIS A 37 -18.21 34.11 -12.73
CA HIS A 37 -17.68 34.33 -14.07
C HIS A 37 -18.77 34.52 -15.12
N MET A 38 -19.93 33.87 -14.95
CA MET A 38 -21.08 34.01 -15.85
C MET A 38 -21.85 35.29 -15.50
N ALA A 39 -22.14 36.11 -16.51
CA ALA A 39 -22.88 37.37 -16.39
C ALA A 39 -22.25 38.42 -15.43
N HIS A 40 -20.92 38.43 -15.33
CA HIS A 40 -20.18 39.49 -14.61
C HIS A 40 -20.22 40.81 -15.39
N ASP A 41 -20.39 41.91 -14.68
CA ASP A 41 -20.33 43.26 -15.25
C ASP A 41 -18.98 43.52 -15.94
N PRO A 42 -18.92 43.83 -17.25
CA PRO A 42 -17.66 44.07 -17.95
C PRO A 42 -16.95 45.35 -17.52
N THR A 43 -17.63 46.30 -16.85
CA THR A 43 -17.00 47.56 -16.41
C THR A 43 -16.23 47.43 -15.10
N ARG A 44 -16.26 46.27 -14.45
CA ARG A 44 -15.59 46.04 -13.16
C ARG A 44 -14.57 44.92 -13.27
N ASP A 45 -13.48 45.05 -12.51
CA ASP A 45 -12.40 44.07 -12.48
C ASP A 45 -12.87 42.72 -11.93
N ARG A 46 -12.38 41.65 -12.56
CA ARG A 46 -12.74 40.26 -12.31
C ARG A 46 -11.49 39.46 -11.94
N ALA A 47 -11.57 38.66 -10.88
CA ALA A 47 -10.51 37.72 -10.51
C ALA A 47 -10.34 36.59 -11.57
N PRO A 48 -9.12 36.06 -11.79
CA PRO A 48 -8.88 34.99 -12.74
C PRO A 48 -9.64 33.70 -12.36
N ALA A 49 -10.18 33.00 -13.36
CA ALA A 49 -10.84 31.71 -13.20
C ALA A 49 -9.95 30.59 -13.74
N TYR A 50 -9.60 29.62 -12.89
CA TYR A 50 -8.81 28.45 -13.29
C TYR A 50 -9.73 27.25 -13.50
N SER A 51 -9.71 26.69 -14.71
CA SER A 51 -10.35 25.40 -14.99
C SER A 51 -9.29 24.31 -15.06
N PHE A 52 -9.41 23.27 -14.24
CA PHE A 52 -8.65 22.04 -14.46
C PHE A 52 -9.30 21.30 -15.63
N ARG A 53 -8.57 21.16 -16.73
CA ARG A 53 -9.01 20.35 -17.87
C ARG A 53 -9.15 18.90 -17.38
N GLY A 54 -10.37 18.37 -17.41
CA GLY A 54 -10.61 16.96 -17.08
C GLY A 54 -9.75 16.03 -17.94
N THR A 55 -9.38 14.88 -17.37
CA THR A 55 -8.64 13.83 -18.07
C THR A 55 -9.43 13.38 -19.30
N LYS A 56 -8.78 13.29 -20.47
CA LYS A 56 -9.43 12.75 -21.67
C LYS A 56 -9.84 11.30 -21.37
N ALA A 57 -11.08 10.93 -21.73
CA ALA A 57 -11.47 9.53 -21.69
C ALA A 57 -10.52 8.70 -22.57
N PRO A 58 -10.13 7.49 -22.15
CA PRO A 58 -9.29 6.61 -22.97
C PRO A 58 -9.98 6.29 -24.30
N SER A 59 -9.21 6.08 -25.37
CA SER A 59 -9.77 5.73 -26.68
C SER A 59 -10.50 4.37 -26.60
N THR A 60 -11.61 4.26 -27.32
CA THR A 60 -12.41 3.01 -27.41
C THR A 60 -11.59 1.82 -27.92
N ASP A 61 -10.55 2.08 -28.70
CA ASP A 61 -9.66 1.06 -29.25
C ASP A 61 -8.72 0.44 -28.21
N SER A 62 -8.52 1.11 -27.05
CA SER A 62 -7.75 0.57 -25.92
C SER A 62 -8.63 -0.18 -24.91
N CYS A 63 -9.95 -0.23 -25.13
CA CYS A 63 -10.90 -0.90 -24.27
C CYS A 63 -11.18 -2.31 -24.80
N SER A 64 -10.34 -3.28 -24.42
CA SER A 64 -10.75 -4.68 -24.52
C SER A 64 -11.96 -4.93 -23.62
N PRO A 65 -12.87 -5.87 -23.96
CA PRO A 65 -13.94 -6.26 -23.06
C PRO A 65 -13.27 -6.65 -21.74
N GLY A 66 -13.58 -5.89 -20.70
CA GLY A 66 -13.02 -6.10 -19.37
C GLY A 66 -13.21 -7.56 -18.95
N PRO A 67 -12.38 -8.04 -18.00
CA PRO A 67 -12.38 -9.44 -17.60
C PRO A 67 -13.82 -9.95 -17.39
N ARG A 68 -14.16 -11.05 -18.08
CA ARG A 68 -15.49 -11.69 -18.04
C ARG A 68 -15.87 -12.22 -16.64
N TYR A 69 -14.94 -12.16 -15.69
CA TYR A 69 -15.11 -12.56 -14.30
C TYR A 69 -15.02 -11.34 -13.38
N PHE A 70 -15.83 -11.36 -12.32
CA PHE A 70 -15.86 -10.31 -11.31
C PHE A 70 -14.50 -10.18 -10.60
N ILE A 71 -13.89 -8.99 -10.68
CA ILE A 71 -12.70 -8.64 -9.91
C ILE A 71 -13.14 -7.87 -8.68
N HIS A 72 -12.75 -8.35 -7.51
CA HIS A 72 -13.05 -7.69 -6.25
C HIS A 72 -12.39 -6.29 -6.21
N PRO A 73 -13.11 -5.21 -5.85
CA PRO A 73 -12.60 -3.82 -5.89
C PRO A 73 -11.34 -3.58 -5.06
N SER A 74 -11.07 -4.43 -4.07
CA SER A 74 -9.85 -4.35 -3.27
C SER A 74 -8.60 -4.84 -4.02
N ILE A 75 -8.68 -5.29 -5.27
CA ILE A 75 -7.51 -5.79 -6.01
C ILE A 75 -6.94 -4.66 -6.86
N THR A 76 -5.68 -4.30 -6.58
CA THR A 76 -4.90 -3.28 -7.30
C THR A 76 -3.84 -3.94 -8.17
N LYS A 77 -3.13 -3.16 -9.00
CA LYS A 77 -2.01 -3.66 -9.84
C LYS A 77 -0.93 -4.41 -9.04
N THR A 78 -0.75 -4.07 -7.76
CA THR A 78 0.23 -4.65 -6.85
C THR A 78 -0.33 -5.77 -5.97
N GLY A 79 -1.62 -6.13 -6.13
CA GLY A 79 -2.30 -7.14 -5.33
C GLY A 79 -3.46 -6.60 -4.50
N LYS A 80 -3.94 -7.40 -3.56
CA LYS A 80 -5.08 -7.04 -2.70
C LYS A 80 -4.69 -5.89 -1.76
N TYR A 81 -5.32 -4.74 -1.92
CA TYR A 81 -5.29 -3.64 -0.97
C TYR A 81 -5.89 -4.09 0.37
N MET A 82 -5.07 -3.99 1.41
CA MET A 82 -5.47 -4.14 2.80
C MET A 82 -5.24 -2.79 3.48
N PRO A 83 -6.24 -2.22 4.18
CA PRO A 83 -6.02 -1.00 4.94
C PRO A 83 -4.97 -1.26 6.04
N PRO A 84 -4.19 -0.25 6.45
CA PRO A 84 -3.22 -0.40 7.53
C PRO A 84 -3.93 -0.87 8.80
N SER A 85 -3.57 -2.04 9.30
CA SER A 85 -4.09 -2.58 10.55
C SER A 85 -3.19 -2.17 11.71
N ALA A 86 -3.79 -1.62 12.77
CA ALA A 86 -3.05 -1.34 13.99
C ALA A 86 -2.66 -2.68 14.65
N HIS A 87 -1.37 -2.95 14.74
CA HIS A 87 -0.88 -4.03 15.58
C HIS A 87 -1.04 -3.61 17.05
N MET A 88 -1.97 -4.25 17.76
CA MET A 88 -2.06 -4.08 19.21
C MET A 88 -0.87 -4.78 19.87
N MET A 89 0.18 -4.01 20.14
CA MET A 89 1.29 -4.47 20.98
C MET A 89 0.83 -4.50 22.44
N GLY A 90 1.19 -5.56 23.17
CA GLY A 90 0.89 -5.67 24.60
C GLY A 90 1.45 -4.45 25.36
N ARG A 91 0.67 -3.95 26.33
CA ARG A 91 1.11 -2.83 27.18
C ARG A 91 2.34 -3.24 27.98
N SER A 92 3.34 -2.36 28.07
CA SER A 92 4.48 -2.55 28.97
C SER A 92 3.96 -2.69 30.41
N LYS A 93 4.40 -3.72 31.13
CA LYS A 93 4.07 -3.88 32.55
C LYS A 93 4.61 -2.66 33.30
N SER A 94 3.74 -1.84 33.88
CA SER A 94 4.13 -0.79 34.80
C SER A 94 4.77 -1.45 36.03
N LYS A 95 6.00 -1.08 36.36
CA LYS A 95 6.61 -1.49 37.62
C LYS A 95 5.83 -0.79 38.73
N ILE A 96 5.30 -1.58 39.67
CA ILE A 96 4.72 -1.03 40.90
C ILE A 96 5.90 -0.46 41.69
N GLU A 97 5.91 0.85 41.90
CA GLU A 97 6.91 1.48 42.76
C GLU A 97 6.66 1.02 44.19
N VAL A 98 7.58 0.20 44.71
CA VAL A 98 7.55 -0.25 46.10
C VAL A 98 7.94 0.93 46.97
N THR A 99 6.98 1.48 47.69
CA THR A 99 7.26 2.51 48.70
C THR A 99 8.07 1.88 49.83
N PRO A 100 9.18 2.49 50.27
CA PRO A 100 9.97 1.99 51.40
C PRO A 100 9.12 1.92 52.68
N GLY A 101 9.36 0.91 53.51
CA GLY A 101 8.70 0.79 54.80
C GLY A 101 9.14 1.91 55.76
N PRO A 102 8.42 2.14 56.88
CA PRO A 102 8.71 3.22 57.82
C PRO A 102 10.13 3.15 58.41
N SER A 103 10.74 1.97 58.46
CA SER A 103 12.12 1.78 58.95
C SER A 103 13.19 1.85 57.85
N ASP A 104 12.81 1.92 56.57
CA ASP A 104 13.74 1.94 55.43
C ASP A 104 14.16 3.37 55.04
N TYR A 105 13.56 4.38 55.68
CA TYR A 105 13.92 5.78 55.47
C TYR A 105 15.26 6.08 56.16
N LEU A 106 16.30 6.34 55.37
CA LEU A 106 17.61 6.79 55.86
C LEU A 106 17.74 8.32 55.73
N THR A 107 17.85 9.01 56.86
CA THR A 107 18.03 10.48 56.91
C THR A 107 19.40 10.93 56.40
N ASP A 108 20.41 10.05 56.43
CA ASP A 108 21.78 10.36 55.99
C ASP A 108 21.84 10.75 54.50
N ARG A 109 21.01 10.14 53.65
CA ARG A 109 20.90 10.52 52.23
C ARG A 109 20.24 11.88 52.03
N ALA A 110 19.40 12.33 52.97
CA ALA A 110 18.72 13.62 52.91
C ALA A 110 19.67 14.79 53.18
N ASN A 111 20.77 14.59 53.93
CA ASN A 111 21.76 15.63 54.20
C ASN A 111 22.37 16.24 52.93
N LYS A 112 22.47 15.46 51.83
CA LYS A 112 22.93 15.93 50.52
C LYS A 112 21.99 16.96 49.87
N HIS A 113 20.72 16.94 50.25
CA HIS A 113 19.70 17.86 49.76
C HIS A 113 19.55 19.09 50.67
N VAL A 114 19.90 18.96 51.96
CA VAL A 114 19.82 20.04 52.95
C VAL A 114 21.06 20.93 52.93
N PHE A 115 22.25 20.34 52.75
CA PHE A 115 23.52 21.06 52.76
C PHE A 115 24.21 21.00 51.39
N HIS A 116 24.86 22.08 51.00
CA HIS A 116 25.61 22.14 49.75
C HIS A 116 26.87 21.28 49.84
N THR A 117 26.87 20.11 49.22
CA THR A 117 28.02 19.19 49.15
C THR A 117 28.72 19.28 47.80
N SER A 118 30.06 19.18 47.77
CA SER A 118 30.80 19.07 46.51
C SER A 118 30.43 17.79 45.75
N PRO A 119 30.43 17.81 44.40
CA PRO A 119 30.05 16.65 43.60
C PRO A 119 31.02 15.48 43.82
N SER A 120 30.47 14.30 44.16
CA SER A 120 31.25 13.07 44.30
C SER A 120 31.45 12.40 42.94
N ASN A 121 32.65 12.53 42.36
CA ASN A 121 33.00 11.83 41.13
C ASN A 121 33.30 10.36 41.43
N HIS A 122 32.51 9.44 40.87
CA HIS A 122 32.75 8.01 40.95
C HIS A 122 33.16 7.50 39.55
N MET A 123 34.26 6.76 39.46
CA MET A 123 34.69 6.13 38.21
C MET A 123 33.95 4.80 38.06
N VAL A 124 32.94 4.76 37.18
CA VAL A 124 32.25 3.51 36.83
C VAL A 124 33.02 2.82 35.70
N PHE A 125 33.15 1.49 35.78
CA PHE A 125 33.68 0.68 34.69
C PHE A 125 32.89 0.88 33.40
N ARG A 126 33.56 0.80 32.25
CA ARG A 126 32.89 0.90 30.94
C ARG A 126 31.83 -0.20 30.86
N PRO A 127 30.54 0.13 30.63
CA PRO A 127 29.55 -0.89 30.35
C PRO A 127 30.01 -1.70 29.15
N LYS A 128 29.90 -3.04 29.22
CA LYS A 128 30.18 -3.89 28.06
C LYS A 128 29.34 -3.37 26.90
N ASP A 129 30.00 -3.05 25.79
CA ASP A 129 29.37 -2.51 24.59
C ASP A 129 28.07 -3.27 24.30
N LEU A 130 26.96 -2.53 24.21
CA LEU A 130 25.69 -3.08 23.72
C LEU A 130 26.01 -3.89 22.47
N LYS A 131 25.56 -5.15 22.42
CA LYS A 131 25.75 -6.11 21.32
C LYS A 131 26.00 -5.36 20.01
N ARG A 132 27.24 -5.41 19.50
CA ARG A 132 27.57 -4.95 18.15
C ARG A 132 26.48 -5.45 17.21
N PHE A 133 25.96 -4.56 16.37
CA PHE A 133 25.01 -4.90 15.32
C PHE A 133 25.38 -6.27 14.74
N ARG A 134 24.41 -7.19 14.67
CA ARG A 134 24.60 -8.49 14.02
C ARG A 134 24.68 -8.26 12.51
N THR A 135 25.75 -7.63 12.07
CA THR A 135 26.09 -7.52 10.66
C THR A 135 26.63 -8.87 10.22
N PRO A 136 26.07 -9.48 9.16
CA PRO A 136 26.65 -10.67 8.56
C PRO A 136 28.14 -10.43 8.24
N GLY A 137 28.98 -11.45 8.42
CA GLY A 137 30.39 -11.37 8.07
C GLY A 137 30.58 -11.13 6.56
N PRO A 138 31.77 -10.71 6.12
CA PRO A 138 32.02 -10.35 4.72
C PRO A 138 31.70 -11.46 3.70
N GLY A 139 31.69 -12.73 4.11
CA GLY A 139 31.27 -13.87 3.27
C GLY A 139 29.85 -14.40 3.53
N THR A 140 29.09 -13.81 4.45
CA THR A 140 27.74 -14.26 4.81
C THR A 140 26.65 -13.57 3.96
N TYR A 141 27.03 -12.60 3.13
CA TYR A 141 26.10 -11.98 2.18
C TYR A 141 25.78 -12.96 1.05
N THR A 142 24.62 -13.60 1.11
CA THR A 142 24.08 -14.36 -0.01
C THR A 142 23.44 -13.40 -1.00
N LEU A 143 23.99 -13.32 -2.21
CA LEU A 143 23.36 -12.58 -3.29
C LEU A 143 22.07 -13.31 -3.70
N PRO A 144 20.96 -12.60 -3.95
CA PRO A 144 19.76 -13.21 -4.48
C PRO A 144 20.07 -13.85 -5.84
N ARG A 145 19.48 -15.02 -6.08
CA ARG A 145 19.69 -15.80 -7.31
C ARG A 145 19.33 -14.94 -8.53
N ILE A 146 20.31 -14.74 -9.43
CA ILE A 146 20.18 -13.86 -10.60
C ILE A 146 19.75 -14.64 -11.87
N MET A 147 19.85 -15.98 -11.83
CA MET A 147 19.43 -16.86 -12.93
C MET A 147 18.31 -17.82 -12.50
N GLY A 148 17.22 -17.82 -13.26
CA GLY A 148 16.05 -18.69 -13.07
C GLY A 148 14.75 -17.92 -12.86
N PRO A 149 13.62 -18.62 -12.76
CA PRO A 149 12.34 -17.99 -12.43
C PRO A 149 12.39 -17.40 -11.01
N ASN A 150 11.82 -16.20 -10.83
CA ASN A 150 11.74 -15.45 -9.55
C ASN A 150 13.02 -14.74 -9.07
N THR A 151 13.68 -14.00 -9.96
CA THR A 151 14.74 -13.05 -9.59
C THR A 151 14.18 -11.85 -8.82
N ALA A 152 14.79 -11.48 -7.70
CA ALA A 152 14.29 -10.41 -6.84
C ALA A 152 14.50 -8.99 -7.41
N TYR A 153 15.55 -8.79 -8.22
CA TYR A 153 15.99 -7.47 -8.67
C TYR A 153 15.87 -7.25 -10.18
N THR A 154 15.94 -8.31 -10.98
CA THR A 154 15.84 -8.24 -12.45
C THR A 154 14.59 -8.94 -12.93
N ARG A 155 14.13 -8.64 -14.16
CA ARG A 155 13.09 -9.45 -14.80
C ARG A 155 13.70 -10.75 -15.31
N ALA A 156 13.13 -11.88 -14.91
CA ALA A 156 13.50 -13.20 -15.44
C ALA A 156 12.66 -13.55 -16.68
N GLU A 157 13.32 -14.08 -17.71
CA GLU A 157 12.65 -14.68 -18.86
C GLU A 157 12.03 -16.04 -18.49
N PRO A 158 10.98 -16.49 -19.20
CA PRO A 158 10.35 -17.78 -18.93
C PRO A 158 11.35 -18.93 -19.09
N CYS A 159 11.59 -19.64 -17.99
CA CYS A 159 12.45 -20.83 -17.98
C CYS A 159 11.57 -22.07 -18.19
N TYR A 160 11.58 -22.61 -19.41
CA TYR A 160 10.84 -23.81 -19.76
C TYR A 160 11.63 -25.04 -19.32
N SER A 161 11.03 -25.86 -18.45
CA SER A 161 11.53 -27.20 -18.15
C SER A 161 10.62 -28.25 -18.78
N MET A 162 11.22 -29.30 -19.32
CA MET A 162 10.45 -30.46 -19.78
C MET A 162 9.94 -31.22 -18.56
N LYS A 163 8.61 -31.34 -18.42
CA LYS A 163 7.99 -32.14 -17.36
C LYS A 163 8.36 -33.61 -17.58
N GLY A 164 8.83 -34.27 -16.52
CA GLY A 164 9.14 -35.71 -16.55
C GLY A 164 7.92 -36.56 -16.91
N LYS A 165 8.15 -37.74 -17.50
CA LYS A 165 7.10 -38.70 -17.83
C LYS A 165 6.38 -39.14 -16.55
N SER A 166 5.10 -38.84 -16.44
CA SER A 166 4.24 -39.32 -15.36
C SER A 166 3.98 -40.82 -15.54
N GLN A 167 4.06 -41.60 -14.45
CA GLN A 167 3.64 -43.01 -14.45
C GLN A 167 2.12 -43.18 -14.34
N TYR A 168 1.36 -42.09 -14.24
CA TYR A 168 -0.08 -42.12 -14.02
C TYR A 168 -0.86 -42.58 -15.27
N GLN A 169 -1.58 -43.70 -15.14
CA GLN A 169 -2.52 -44.31 -16.10
C GLN A 169 -3.62 -43.34 -16.56
N SER A 170 -3.30 -42.50 -17.54
CA SER A 170 -4.26 -41.65 -18.24
C SER A 170 -4.57 -42.21 -19.62
N CYS A 171 -5.73 -41.86 -20.18
CA CYS A 171 -6.19 -42.24 -21.53
C CYS A 171 -5.23 -41.82 -22.66
N PHE A 172 -4.28 -40.90 -22.40
CA PHE A 172 -3.22 -40.50 -23.34
C PHE A 172 -1.99 -41.42 -23.31
N GLN A 173 -1.96 -42.39 -22.40
CA GLN A 173 -0.83 -43.30 -22.25
C GLN A 173 -0.77 -44.37 -23.34
N ASP A 174 -1.87 -44.59 -24.06
CA ASP A 174 -1.90 -45.59 -25.14
C ASP A 174 -1.01 -45.18 -26.33
N VAL A 175 -0.90 -43.87 -26.58
CA VAL A 175 0.06 -43.33 -27.56
C VAL A 175 1.50 -43.44 -27.06
N ALA A 176 1.72 -43.34 -25.74
CA ALA A 176 3.05 -43.43 -25.13
C ALA A 176 3.60 -44.85 -25.00
N LYS A 177 2.79 -45.88 -25.29
CA LYS A 177 3.21 -47.29 -25.36
C LYS A 177 3.77 -47.69 -26.71
N THR A 178 3.69 -46.83 -27.74
CA THR A 178 4.39 -47.14 -28.99
C THR A 178 5.90 -47.10 -28.73
N PRO A 179 6.60 -48.23 -28.91
CA PRO A 179 8.06 -48.22 -28.85
C PRO A 179 8.56 -47.18 -29.85
N GLY A 180 9.49 -46.31 -29.42
CA GLY A 180 10.15 -45.41 -30.34
C GLY A 180 10.84 -46.20 -31.46
N PRO A 181 11.23 -45.56 -32.58
CA PRO A 181 11.82 -46.26 -33.73
C PRO A 181 13.06 -47.10 -33.38
N ALA A 182 13.76 -46.78 -32.28
CA ALA A 182 14.91 -47.52 -31.77
C ALA A 182 14.56 -48.82 -30.99
N ALA A 183 13.30 -49.06 -30.64
CA ALA A 183 12.85 -50.23 -29.89
C ALA A 183 12.31 -51.35 -30.79
N PHE A 184 12.24 -51.15 -32.11
CA PHE A 184 12.00 -52.24 -33.05
C PHE A 184 13.28 -53.04 -33.27
N ALA A 185 13.15 -54.37 -33.37
CA ALA A 185 14.29 -55.23 -33.67
C ALA A 185 14.87 -54.88 -35.05
N LYS A 186 16.20 -54.76 -35.13
CA LYS A 186 16.88 -54.53 -36.39
C LYS A 186 16.73 -55.78 -37.27
N VAL A 187 16.05 -55.64 -38.40
CA VAL A 187 15.97 -56.69 -39.42
C VAL A 187 17.28 -56.71 -40.20
N ASP A 188 17.84 -57.91 -40.42
CA ASP A 188 19.05 -58.07 -41.21
C ASP A 188 18.86 -57.52 -42.62
N LEU A 189 19.78 -56.64 -43.02
CA LEU A 189 19.75 -55.94 -44.32
C LEU A 189 19.89 -56.91 -45.50
N ASP A 190 20.54 -58.05 -45.28
CA ASP A 190 20.76 -59.11 -46.28
C ASP A 190 19.44 -59.77 -46.74
N VAL A 191 18.33 -59.57 -46.01
CA VAL A 191 17.00 -60.10 -46.39
C VAL A 191 16.41 -59.35 -47.58
N TYR A 192 16.74 -58.07 -47.76
CA TYR A 192 16.14 -57.21 -48.80
C TYR A 192 17.17 -56.43 -49.62
N LYS A 193 18.45 -56.47 -49.26
CA LYS A 193 19.55 -55.90 -50.03
C LYS A 193 20.51 -57.00 -50.47
N THR A 194 21.17 -56.78 -51.60
CA THR A 194 22.25 -57.64 -52.09
C THR A 194 23.34 -57.74 -51.03
N ARG A 195 23.58 -58.96 -50.54
CA ARG A 195 24.55 -59.28 -49.50
C ARG A 195 25.97 -58.94 -49.94
N ALA A 196 26.75 -58.33 -49.05
CA ALA A 196 28.16 -58.04 -49.31
C ALA A 196 28.99 -59.35 -49.42
N PRO A 197 30.03 -59.39 -50.28
CA PRO A 197 30.90 -60.55 -50.39
C PRO A 197 31.62 -60.81 -49.06
N LYS A 198 31.52 -62.04 -48.53
CA LYS A 198 32.26 -62.49 -47.34
C LYS A 198 33.48 -63.29 -47.80
N PHE A 199 34.65 -62.94 -47.29
CA PHE A 199 35.89 -63.68 -47.53
C PHE A 199 36.20 -64.52 -46.28
N SER A 200 36.59 -65.78 -46.48
CA SER A 200 37.23 -66.63 -45.48
C SER A 200 38.72 -66.76 -45.82
N MET A 201 39.59 -66.81 -44.81
CA MET A 201 40.98 -67.26 -45.01
C MET A 201 41.03 -68.77 -45.24
#